data_AF-G1UVP9-F1
#
_entry.id   AF-G1UVP9-F1
#
_cell.length_a   1.000
_cell.length_b   1.000
_cell.length_c   1.000
_cell.angle_alpha   90.00
_cell.angle_beta   90.00
_cell.angle_gamma   90.00
#
_symmetry.space_group_name_H-M   'P 1'
#
loop_
_entity.id
_entity.type
_entity.pdbx_description
1 polymer ?
#
loop_
_entity_poly.entity_id
_entity_poly.type
_entity_poly.pdbx_seq_one_letter_code
_entity_poly.pdbx_strand_id
1 'polypeptide(L)'
;MKRPEELAAERQARKQEERQARIDLREVLQTEAGQRVFMRLLNTLKVNEQLRDAADVNWHNAAQLILNDIAAAHPAACVRLMARLRGIGGAELLQTEEETHA
;
A
#
# COMPACT_ATOMS: atom_id res chain seq x y z
N MET A 1 -23.53 0.84 28.02
CA MET A 1 -23.44 1.82 26.92
C MET A 1 -22.24 2.71 27.20
N LYS A 2 -21.36 2.95 26.22
CA LYS A 2 -20.24 3.90 26.35
C LYS A 2 -20.77 5.33 26.38
N ARG A 3 -20.13 6.21 27.16
CA ARG A 3 -20.49 7.64 27.19
C ARG A 3 -20.11 8.32 25.86
N PRO A 4 -20.81 9.39 25.44
CA PRO A 4 -20.48 10.11 24.21
C PRO A 4 -19.01 10.58 24.13
N GLU A 5 -18.43 10.98 25.27
CA GLU A 5 -17.01 11.38 25.38
C GLU A 5 -16.06 10.21 25.13
N GLU A 6 -16.38 9.01 25.63
CA GLU A 6 -15.60 7.79 25.42
C GLU A 6 -15.63 7.37 23.95
N LEU A 7 -16.79 7.51 23.29
CA LEU A 7 -16.94 7.27 21.85
C LEU A 7 -16.16 8.29 21.02
N ALA A 8 -16.11 9.56 21.44
CA ALA A 8 -15.33 10.59 20.76
C ALA A 8 -13.82 10.35 20.90
N ALA A 9 -13.36 10.00 22.10
CA ALA A 9 -11.96 9.66 22.38
C ALA A 9 -11.51 8.43 21.57
N GLU A 10 -12.33 7.37 21.52
CA GLU A 10 -12.04 6.16 20.73
C GLU A 10 -11.95 6.46 19.23
N ARG A 11 -12.84 7.31 18.69
CA ARG A 11 -12.76 7.76 17.30
C ARG A 11 -11.49 8.56 17.03
N GLN A 12 -11.08 9.41 17.97
CA GLN A 12 -9.88 10.22 17.82
C GLN A 12 -8.60 9.38 17.90
N ALA A 13 -8.53 8.43 18.83
CA ALA A 13 -7.44 7.46 18.93
C ALA A 13 -7.29 6.65 17.63
N ARG A 14 -8.40 6.12 17.10
CA ARG A 14 -8.40 5.39 15.83
C ARG A 14 -7.89 6.23 14.66
N LYS A 15 -8.30 7.51 14.57
CA LYS A 15 -7.80 8.43 13.53
C LYS A 15 -6.29 8.69 13.65
N GLN A 16 -5.77 8.77 14.87
CA GLN A 16 -4.34 8.95 15.11
C GLN A 16 -3.56 7.70 14.71
N GLU A 17 -4.05 6.52 15.08
CA GLU A 17 -3.48 5.23 14.68
C GLU A 17 -3.48 5.08 13.15
N GLU A 18 -4.60 5.36 12.48
CA GLU A 18 -4.69 5.32 11.01
C GLU A 18 -3.71 6.30 10.35
N ARG A 19 -3.50 7.49 10.96
CA ARG A 19 -2.51 8.46 10.47
C ARG A 19 -1.08 7.96 10.66
N GLN A 20 -0.77 7.40 11.83
CA GLN A 20 0.56 6.87 12.12
C GLN A 20 0.90 5.69 11.21
N ALA A 21 -0.03 4.75 11.02
CA ALA A 21 0.14 3.62 10.12
C ALA A 21 0.47 4.05 8.68
N ARG A 22 -0.11 5.17 8.20
CA ARG A 22 0.24 5.74 6.88
C ARG A 22 1.65 6.31 6.83
N ILE A 23 2.10 6.95 7.91
CA ILE A 23 3.47 7.48 8.01
C ILE A 23 4.45 6.31 7.99
N ASP A 24 4.23 5.31 8.85
CA ASP A 24 5.09 4.12 8.95
C ASP A 24 5.16 3.37 7.60
N LEU A 25 4.01 3.22 6.93
CA LEU A 25 3.96 2.59 5.61
C LEU A 25 4.73 3.41 4.56
N ARG A 26 4.64 4.74 4.60
CA ARG A 26 5.41 5.62 3.70
C ARG A 26 6.91 5.45 3.92
N GLU A 27 7.37 5.43 5.17
CA GLU A 27 8.78 5.25 5.51
C GLU A 27 9.33 3.92 4.98
N VAL A 28 8.56 2.83 5.11
CA VAL A 28 8.94 1.53 4.54
C VAL A 28 9.04 1.61 3.01
N LEU A 29 8.05 2.21 2.35
CA LEU A 29 7.96 2.31 0.89
C LEU A 29 8.98 3.27 0.27
N GLN A 30 9.55 4.20 1.03
CA GLN A 30 10.67 5.02 0.60
C GLN A 30 11.94 4.19 0.37
N THR A 31 12.05 3.04 1.04
CA THR A 31 13.21 2.17 0.86
C THR A 31 13.03 1.18 -0.29
N GLU A 32 14.08 0.94 -1.06
CA GLU A 32 14.09 -0.10 -2.10
C GLU A 32 13.85 -1.50 -1.51
N ALA A 33 14.31 -1.77 -0.28
CA ALA A 33 14.06 -3.04 0.40
C ALA A 33 12.56 -3.23 0.70
N GLY A 34 11.90 -2.19 1.23
CA GLY A 34 10.46 -2.21 1.47
C GLY A 34 9.67 -2.43 0.17
N GLN A 35 10.01 -1.70 -0.89
CA GLN A 35 9.37 -1.89 -2.20
C GLN A 35 9.54 -3.32 -2.74
N ARG A 36 10.73 -3.93 -2.59
CA ARG A 36 10.96 -5.34 -3.00
C ARG A 36 10.11 -6.33 -2.20
N VAL A 37 9.92 -6.11 -0.89
CA VAL A 37 9.09 -6.98 -0.05
C VAL A 37 7.62 -6.88 -0.48
N PHE A 38 7.11 -5.66 -0.67
CA PHE A 38 5.73 -5.46 -1.13
C PHE A 38 5.49 -6.03 -2.54
N MET A 39 6.45 -5.90 -3.46
CA MET A 39 6.37 -6.58 -4.77
C MET A 39 6.19 -8.09 -4.63
N ARG A 40 6.99 -8.74 -3.78
CA ARG A 40 6.90 -10.19 -3.54
C ARG A 40 5.55 -10.57 -2.94
N LEU A 41 5.10 -9.82 -1.93
CA LEU A 41 3.81 -10.04 -1.29
C LEU A 41 2.65 -9.93 -2.28
N LEU A 42 2.62 -8.87 -3.08
CA LEU A 42 1.57 -8.63 -4.07
C LEU A 42 1.54 -9.72 -5.16
N ASN A 43 2.71 -10.22 -5.56
CA ASN A 43 2.81 -11.38 -6.45
C ASN A 43 2.26 -12.65 -5.79
N THR A 44 2.57 -12.92 -4.52
CA THR A 44 2.02 -14.07 -3.78
C THR A 44 0.50 -14.01 -3.67
N LEU A 45 -0.07 -12.81 -3.58
CA LEU A 45 -1.50 -12.58 -3.54
C LEU A 45 -2.16 -12.59 -4.94
N LYS A 46 -1.43 -13.03 -5.97
CA LYS A 46 -1.96 -13.23 -7.33
C LYS A 46 -2.58 -11.97 -7.94
N VAL A 47 -2.07 -10.78 -7.59
CA VAL A 47 -2.66 -9.49 -8.00
C VAL A 47 -2.81 -9.35 -9.52
N ASN A 48 -1.98 -10.04 -10.29
CA ASN A 48 -1.97 -10.03 -11.76
C ASN A 48 -2.27 -11.40 -12.40
N GLU A 49 -2.66 -12.41 -11.63
CA GLU A 49 -3.00 -13.72 -12.19
C GLU A 49 -4.48 -13.80 -12.55
N GLN A 50 -4.80 -14.73 -13.46
CA GLN A 50 -6.19 -15.02 -13.80
C GLN A 50 -6.87 -15.71 -12.62
N LEU A 51 -7.97 -15.11 -12.14
CA LEU A 51 -8.78 -15.64 -11.03
C LEU A 51 -9.58 -16.85 -11.52
N ARG A 52 -9.42 -18.01 -10.86
CA ARG A 52 -10.06 -19.26 -11.28
C ARG A 52 -11.15 -19.73 -10.33
N ASP A 53 -11.02 -19.40 -9.05
CA ASP A 53 -11.97 -19.79 -8.01
C ASP A 53 -12.19 -18.69 -6.96
N ALA A 54 -13.06 -18.99 -5.99
CA ALA A 54 -13.39 -18.04 -4.92
C ALA A 54 -12.19 -17.73 -4.00
N ALA A 55 -11.23 -18.65 -3.86
CA ALA A 55 -10.04 -18.39 -3.06
C ALA A 55 -9.14 -17.37 -3.76
N ASP A 56 -8.96 -17.47 -5.07
CA ASP A 56 -8.23 -16.50 -5.88
C ASP A 56 -8.85 -15.09 -5.76
N VAL A 57 -10.18 -14.99 -5.80
CA VAL A 57 -10.87 -13.70 -5.60
C VAL A 57 -10.56 -13.10 -4.23
N ASN A 58 -10.54 -13.90 -3.18
CA ASN A 58 -10.19 -13.41 -1.84
C ASN A 58 -8.75 -12.90 -1.76
N TRP A 59 -7.80 -13.60 -2.37
CA TRP A 59 -6.41 -13.16 -2.44
C TRP A 59 -6.26 -11.87 -3.24
N HIS A 60 -6.95 -11.76 -4.36
CA HIS A 60 -6.96 -10.55 -5.18
C HIS A 60 -7.54 -9.36 -4.42
N ASN A 61 -8.64 -9.55 -3.70
CA ASN A 61 -9.23 -8.51 -2.86
C ASN A 61 -8.28 -8.06 -1.76
N ALA A 62 -7.56 -8.99 -1.11
CA ALA A 62 -6.55 -8.66 -0.12
C ALA A 62 -5.40 -7.84 -0.73
N ALA A 63 -4.92 -8.21 -1.93
CA ALA A 63 -3.92 -7.44 -2.65
C ALA A 63 -4.41 -6.02 -2.98
N GLN A 64 -5.67 -5.88 -3.38
CA GLN A 64 -6.25 -4.58 -3.71
C GLN A 64 -6.37 -3.67 -2.48
N LEU A 65 -6.71 -4.23 -1.30
CA LEU A 65 -6.71 -3.48 -0.05
C LEU A 65 -5.30 -2.96 0.28
N ILE A 66 -4.29 -3.81 0.17
CA ILE A 66 -2.89 -3.40 0.38
C ILE A 66 -2.50 -2.30 -0.62
N LEU A 67 -2.84 -2.43 -1.90
CA LEU A 67 -2.55 -1.41 -2.90
C LEU A 67 -3.24 -0.07 -2.59
N ASN A 68 -4.46 -0.09 -2.05
CA ASN A 68 -5.16 1.13 -1.64
C ASN A 68 -4.45 1.81 -0.47
N ASP A 69 -3.96 1.04 0.51
CA ASP A 69 -3.19 1.58 1.64
C ASP A 69 -1.85 2.16 1.18
N ILE A 70 -1.14 1.46 0.29
CA ILE A 70 0.09 1.96 -0.35
C ILE A 70 -0.20 3.23 -1.14
N ALA A 71 -1.29 3.29 -1.92
CA ALA A 71 -1.66 4.48 -2.68
C ALA A 71 -1.95 5.68 -1.77
N ALA A 72 -2.58 5.44 -0.62
CA ALA A 72 -2.86 6.49 0.36
C ALA A 72 -1.61 6.97 1.11
N ALA A 73 -0.63 6.10 1.35
CA ALA A 73 0.60 6.42 2.06
C ALA A 73 1.72 6.98 1.16
N HIS A 74 1.93 6.38 -0.01
CA HIS A 74 2.99 6.71 -0.94
C HIS A 74 2.56 6.49 -2.41
N PRO A 75 1.87 7.46 -3.03
CA PRO A 75 1.34 7.33 -4.40
C PRO A 75 2.40 6.95 -5.45
N ALA A 76 3.56 7.60 -5.43
CA ALA A 76 4.63 7.32 -6.39
C ALA A 76 5.15 5.88 -6.30
N ALA A 77 5.35 5.36 -5.08
CA ALA A 77 5.72 3.96 -4.87
C ALA A 77 4.61 3.03 -5.38
N CYS A 78 3.33 3.34 -5.15
CA CYS A 78 2.22 2.55 -5.68
C CYS A 78 2.24 2.45 -7.22
N VAL A 79 2.44 3.57 -7.92
CA VAL A 79 2.57 3.58 -9.39
C VAL A 79 3.76 2.73 -9.85
N ARG A 80 4.92 2.87 -9.20
CA ARG A 80 6.12 2.05 -9.52
C ARG A 80 5.85 0.57 -9.31
N LEU A 81 5.24 0.18 -8.19
CA LEU A 81 4.88 -1.19 -7.88
C LEU A 81 3.92 -1.76 -8.94
N MET A 82 2.86 -1.03 -9.29
CA MET A 82 1.91 -1.47 -10.32
C MET A 82 2.55 -1.60 -11.71
N ALA A 83 3.42 -0.65 -12.09
CA ALA A 83 4.14 -0.71 -13.35
C ALA A 83 5.05 -1.95 -13.42
N ARG A 84 5.83 -2.20 -12.35
CA ARG A 84 6.68 -3.39 -12.23
C ARG A 84 5.87 -4.67 -12.28
N LEU A 85 4.75 -4.74 -11.56
CA LEU A 85 3.85 -5.90 -11.55
C LEU A 85 3.32 -6.22 -12.95
N ARG A 86 2.99 -5.20 -13.75
CA ARG A 86 2.46 -5.35 -15.11
C ARG A 86 3.54 -5.50 -16.19
N GLY A 87 4.82 -5.55 -15.82
CA GLY A 87 5.92 -5.62 -16.78
C GLY A 87 6.07 -4.36 -17.64
N ILE A 88 5.55 -3.22 -17.18
CA ILE A 88 5.68 -1.93 -17.88
C ILE A 88 7.08 -1.37 -17.54
N GLY A 89 7.98 -1.41 -18.52
CA GLY A 89 9.32 -0.85 -18.41
C GLY A 89 9.31 0.68 -18.17
N GLY A 90 10.33 1.19 -17.48
CA GLY A 90 10.47 2.63 -17.17
C GLY A 90 10.15 3.01 -15.72
N ALA A 91 9.72 2.08 -14.87
CA ALA A 91 9.48 2.35 -13.44
C ALA A 91 10.74 2.80 -12.67
N GLU A 92 11.93 2.52 -13.21
CA GLU A 92 13.23 2.97 -12.69
C GLU A 92 13.48 4.46 -12.97
N LEU A 93 12.83 5.03 -14.00
CA LEU A 93 12.91 6.46 -14.34
C LEU A 93 12.09 7.35 -13.37
N LEU A 94 11.20 6.74 -12.57
CA LEU A 94 10.44 7.43 -11.52
C LEU A 94 11.21 7.55 -10.19
N GLN A 95 12.48 7.14 -10.14
CA GLN A 95 13.38 7.37 -9.00
C GLN A 95 13.93 8.81 -8.98
N THR A 96 14.06 9.45 -10.15
CA THR A 96 14.86 10.68 -10.30
C THR A 96 14.16 12.01 -10.03
N GLU A 97 12.82 12.06 -9.93
CA GLU A 97 12.09 13.35 -9.83
C GLU A 97 11.64 13.73 -8.41
N GLU A 98 11.52 12.78 -7.47
CA GLU A 98 11.11 13.07 -6.08
C GLU A 98 12.30 13.30 -5.13
N GLU A 99 13.51 12.78 -5.43
CA GLU A 99 14.70 12.99 -4.59
C GLU A 99 15.33 14.38 -4.76
N THR A 100 14.97 15.11 -5.82
CA THR A 100 15.46 16.47 -6.12
C THR A 100 14.62 17.59 -5.49
N HIS A 101 13.48 17.26 -4.87
CA HIS A 101 12.55 18.27 -4.32
C HIS A 101 12.07 17.98 -2.88
N ALA A 102 12.76 17.11 -2.13
CA ALA A 102 12.52 16.89 -0.71
C ALA A 102 13.52 17.65 0.18
#